data_AF-A0A6P4Y9E9-F1
#
_entry.id   AF-A0A6P4Y9E9-F1
#
_cell.length_a   1.000
_cell.length_b   1.000
_cell.length_c   1.000
_cell.angle_alpha   90.00
_cell.angle_beta   90.00
_cell.angle_gamma   90.00
#
_symmetry.space_group_name_H-M   'P 1'
#
loop_
_entity.id
_entity.type
_entity.pdbx_description
1 polymer ?
#
loop_
_entity_poly.entity_id
_entity_poly.type
_entity_poly.pdbx_seq_one_letter_code
_entity_poly.pdbx_strand_id
1 'polypeptide(L)'
;MFVTEEEEDIESYRDIIEATQPGDLRFMDMGRPREVIQELQKGRASRKKTHQIVGEADPEVPPSTVPCQGCGAHLQCYDGMKPGFLPSAKFKSLSEDELSGVKCQRCVLLTNHKIALDVQVSRDHYVEVLAPLKEKKNALIILMVDLLDFPCSIFTNLLDLVGKDKWLVVVGNKFDLLPPDGSGYTRRTEDELFMACLRAGLHDNKNIKHVCLISAKTGYGVEALITEIQTMWGYRG
;
A
#
# COMPACT_ATOMS: atom_id res chain seq x y z
N MET A 1 -34.41 21.31 -3.90
CA MET A 1 -33.81 21.27 -5.25
C MET A 1 -32.33 20.99 -5.01
N PHE A 2 -31.96 19.71 -4.94
CA PHE A 2 -30.59 19.26 -4.73
C PHE A 2 -30.17 18.59 -6.04
N VAL A 3 -29.20 19.21 -6.71
CA VAL A 3 -28.60 18.82 -8.00
C VAL A 3 -27.36 18.00 -7.61
N THR A 4 -27.36 16.68 -7.79
CA THR A 4 -26.68 15.94 -8.88
C THR A 4 -25.24 16.43 -9.16
N GLU A 5 -24.32 16.23 -8.21
CA GLU A 5 -22.86 16.32 -8.47
C GLU A 5 -22.19 14.92 -8.56
N GLU A 6 -22.86 13.85 -8.09
CA GLU A 6 -22.30 12.48 -8.08
C GLU A 6 -22.36 11.75 -9.45
N GLU A 7 -23.21 12.21 -10.38
CA GLU A 7 -23.37 11.54 -11.69
C GLU A 7 -22.22 11.86 -12.66
N GLU A 8 -21.65 13.08 -12.62
CA GLU A 8 -20.63 13.53 -13.58
C GLU A 8 -19.30 12.77 -13.44
N ASP A 9 -18.85 12.49 -12.21
CA ASP A 9 -17.57 11.82 -11.98
C ASP A 9 -17.59 10.34 -12.39
N ILE A 10 -18.69 9.62 -12.08
CA ILE A 10 -18.86 8.22 -12.46
C ILE A 10 -18.99 8.09 -13.99
N GLU A 11 -19.68 9.02 -14.64
CA GLU A 11 -19.83 9.04 -16.10
C GLU A 11 -18.48 9.29 -16.78
N SER A 12 -17.67 10.22 -16.27
CA SER A 12 -16.30 10.46 -16.76
C SER A 12 -15.41 9.22 -16.71
N TYR A 13 -15.42 8.46 -15.60
CA TYR A 13 -14.61 7.23 -15.52
C TYR A 13 -15.17 6.08 -16.38
N ARG A 14 -16.49 6.03 -16.59
CA ARG A 14 -17.10 5.06 -17.53
C ARG A 14 -16.67 5.31 -18.95
N ASP A 15 -16.64 6.56 -19.38
CA ASP A 15 -16.17 6.95 -20.71
C ASP A 15 -14.70 6.55 -20.91
N ILE A 16 -13.86 6.70 -19.88
CA ILE A 16 -12.46 6.25 -19.91
C ILE A 16 -12.37 4.72 -20.06
N ILE A 17 -13.20 3.95 -19.34
CA ILE A 17 -13.23 2.48 -19.46
C ILE A 17 -13.69 2.07 -20.86
N GLU A 18 -14.74 2.70 -21.39
CA GLU A 18 -15.31 2.37 -22.71
C GLU A 18 -14.41 2.80 -23.87
N ALA A 19 -13.64 3.88 -23.69
CA ALA A 19 -12.63 4.33 -24.63
C ALA A 19 -11.35 3.49 -24.62
N THR A 20 -11.08 2.71 -23.55
CA THR A 20 -9.88 1.87 -23.44
C THR A 20 -10.10 0.54 -24.17
N GLN A 21 -9.68 0.41 -25.43
CA GLN A 21 -9.74 -0.88 -26.14
C GLN A 21 -8.71 -1.88 -25.57
N PRO A 22 -9.02 -3.20 -25.56
CA PRO A 22 -8.09 -4.23 -25.07
C PRO A 22 -6.75 -4.30 -25.84
N GLY A 23 -6.61 -3.58 -26.96
CA GLY A 23 -5.38 -3.42 -27.74
C GLY A 23 -4.60 -2.12 -27.51
N ASP A 24 -5.16 -1.11 -26.81
CA ASP A 24 -4.55 0.21 -26.63
C ASP A 24 -3.55 0.29 -25.46
N LEU A 25 -3.21 -0.86 -24.85
CA LEU A 25 -2.10 -0.99 -23.89
C LEU A 25 -0.69 -0.83 -24.51
N ARG A 26 -0.61 -0.29 -25.73
CA ARG A 26 0.66 0.05 -26.37
C ARG A 26 0.68 1.55 -26.68
N PHE A 27 1.55 2.25 -25.94
CA PHE A 27 2.20 3.54 -26.22
C PHE A 27 1.66 4.82 -25.55
N MET A 28 2.17 5.08 -24.34
CA MET A 28 2.99 6.26 -24.06
C MET A 28 4.22 5.84 -23.23
N ASP A 29 5.06 5.00 -23.82
CA ASP A 29 6.47 4.93 -23.43
C ASP A 29 7.18 6.05 -24.19
N MET A 30 7.04 7.30 -23.72
CA MET A 30 8.03 8.33 -24.04
C MET A 30 9.33 7.86 -23.41
N GLY A 31 10.09 7.12 -24.23
CA GLY A 31 11.23 6.32 -23.80
C GLY A 31 12.08 7.07 -22.81
N ARG A 32 12.04 6.61 -21.56
CA ARG A 32 13.10 6.94 -20.60
C ARG A 32 14.39 6.46 -21.27
N PRO A 33 15.41 7.31 -21.49
CA PRO A 33 16.60 6.91 -22.22
C PRO A 33 17.13 5.59 -21.65
N ARG A 34 17.49 4.62 -22.51
CA ARG A 34 18.03 3.30 -22.07
C ARG A 34 19.21 3.45 -21.11
N GLU A 35 19.90 4.58 -21.19
CA GLU A 35 20.97 5.01 -20.27
C GLU A 35 20.46 5.19 -18.83
N VAL A 36 19.27 5.76 -18.61
CA VAL A 36 18.67 5.97 -17.28
C VAL A 36 18.20 4.66 -16.64
N ILE A 37 17.68 3.70 -17.44
CA ILE A 37 17.33 2.36 -16.92
C ILE A 37 18.61 1.63 -16.49
N GLN A 38 19.68 1.72 -17.30
CA GLN A 38 20.98 1.18 -16.91
C GLN A 38 21.57 1.90 -15.70
N GLU A 39 21.41 3.21 -15.52
CA GLU A 39 21.87 3.93 -14.34
C GLU A 39 21.06 3.58 -13.07
N LEU A 40 19.75 3.41 -13.17
CA LEU A 40 18.89 2.93 -12.08
C LEU A 40 19.20 1.47 -11.70
N GLN A 41 19.51 0.62 -12.68
CA GLN A 41 19.94 -0.77 -12.44
C GLN A 41 21.40 -0.85 -11.93
N LYS A 42 22.32 0.00 -12.43
CA LYS A 42 23.71 0.12 -11.95
C LYS A 42 23.75 0.66 -10.53
N GLY A 43 22.83 1.55 -10.15
CA GLY A 43 22.65 2.04 -8.78
C GLY A 43 22.14 0.97 -7.80
N ARG A 44 21.31 0.01 -8.26
CA ARG A 44 20.85 -1.13 -7.45
C ARG A 44 21.90 -2.22 -7.25
N ALA A 45 22.84 -2.36 -8.18
CA ALA A 45 23.93 -3.33 -8.06
C ALA A 45 25.04 -2.91 -7.08
N SER A 46 25.11 -1.62 -6.69
CA SER A 46 26.21 -1.07 -5.89
C SER A 46 25.74 -0.44 -4.59
N ARG A 47 25.11 -1.23 -3.71
CA ARG A 47 25.16 -1.13 -2.23
C ARG A 47 24.22 -2.16 -1.57
N LYS A 48 24.45 -3.45 -1.79
CA LYS A 48 24.01 -4.44 -0.79
C LYS A 48 24.93 -4.33 0.43
N LYS A 49 24.76 -3.26 1.22
CA LYS A 49 25.21 -3.32 2.63
C LYS A 49 24.31 -4.37 3.27
N THR A 50 24.82 -5.59 3.37
CA THR A 50 24.22 -6.65 4.16
C THR A 50 23.81 -6.07 5.50
N HIS A 51 22.52 -6.11 5.78
CA HIS A 51 21.95 -5.63 7.02
C HIS A 51 22.69 -6.30 8.19
N GLN A 52 23.39 -5.51 9.01
CA GLN A 52 24.00 -6.02 10.22
C GLN A 52 22.90 -6.07 11.28
N ILE A 53 22.31 -7.25 11.46
CA ILE A 53 21.41 -7.53 12.58
C ILE A 53 22.21 -7.29 13.86
N VAL A 54 21.70 -6.47 14.77
CA VAL A 54 22.36 -6.15 16.02
C VAL A 54 21.69 -6.97 17.12
N GLY A 55 22.42 -7.94 17.66
CA GLY A 55 21.93 -8.83 18.71
C GLY A 55 21.73 -10.27 18.24
N GLU A 56 21.62 -11.18 19.20
CA GLU A 56 21.46 -12.61 18.94
C GLU A 56 19.98 -12.97 18.76
N ALA A 57 19.74 -13.88 17.82
CA ALA A 57 18.45 -14.55 17.67
C ALA A 57 18.43 -15.82 18.51
N ASP A 58 17.25 -16.17 19.04
CA ASP A 58 17.00 -17.40 19.75
C ASP A 58 15.82 -18.15 19.11
N PRO A 59 16.10 -19.15 18.26
CA PRO A 59 15.07 -19.93 17.57
C PRO A 59 14.15 -20.74 18.48
N GLU A 60 14.54 -21.00 19.74
CA GLU A 60 13.77 -21.83 20.67
C GLU A 60 12.62 -21.04 21.33
N VAL A 61 12.67 -19.70 21.27
CA VAL A 61 11.67 -18.84 21.90
C VAL A 61 10.53 -18.55 20.92
N PRO A 62 9.27 -18.85 21.29
CA PRO A 62 8.13 -18.53 20.45
C PRO A 62 7.90 -17.02 20.34
N PRO A 63 7.29 -16.54 19.24
CA PRO A 63 6.90 -15.15 19.09
C PRO A 63 5.87 -14.74 20.16
N SER A 64 5.95 -13.50 20.62
CA SER A 64 4.95 -12.90 21.51
C SER A 64 3.67 -12.54 20.74
N THR A 65 2.54 -12.49 21.43
CA THR A 65 1.28 -11.91 20.93
C THR A 65 1.24 -10.38 21.00
N VAL A 66 2.28 -9.76 21.57
CA VAL A 66 2.35 -8.31 21.73
C VAL A 66 2.84 -7.64 20.45
N PRO A 67 2.08 -6.69 19.87
CA PRO A 67 2.49 -5.98 18.67
C PRO A 67 3.55 -4.91 18.97
N CYS A 68 4.49 -4.74 18.05
CA CYS A 68 5.43 -3.63 18.06
C CYS A 68 4.70 -2.29 17.94
N GLN A 69 4.97 -1.34 18.84
CA GLN A 69 4.38 0.01 18.83
C GLN A 69 4.66 0.78 17.52
N GLY A 70 5.70 0.41 16.76
CA GLY A 70 6.08 1.09 15.53
C GLY A 70 5.44 0.53 14.25
N CYS A 71 5.49 -0.79 14.05
CA CYS A 71 5.06 -1.42 12.79
C CYS A 71 3.94 -2.45 12.96
N GLY A 72 3.41 -2.65 14.18
CA GLY A 72 2.31 -3.57 14.46
C GLY A 72 2.63 -5.07 14.35
N ALA A 73 3.81 -5.44 13.87
CA ALA A 73 4.23 -6.84 13.83
C ALA A 73 4.46 -7.39 15.24
N HIS A 74 4.04 -8.63 15.49
CA HIS A 74 4.30 -9.35 16.73
C HIS A 74 5.79 -9.37 17.07
N LEU A 75 6.12 -9.02 18.31
CA LEU A 75 7.50 -9.01 18.78
C LEU A 75 8.03 -10.44 18.87
N GLN A 76 9.25 -10.64 18.36
CA GLN A 76 9.87 -11.96 18.30
C GLN A 76 11.38 -11.84 18.37
N CYS A 77 12.07 -12.91 18.80
CA CYS A 77 13.53 -12.95 18.83
C CYS A 77 14.11 -14.15 18.08
N TYR A 78 13.31 -14.91 17.32
CA TYR A 78 13.74 -16.14 16.64
C TYR A 78 14.43 -15.89 15.30
N ASP A 79 14.11 -14.79 14.59
CA ASP A 79 14.67 -14.50 13.26
C ASP A 79 14.92 -13.00 13.05
N GLY A 80 16.19 -12.63 12.93
CA GLY A 80 16.64 -11.25 12.71
C GLY A 80 16.19 -10.61 11.39
N MET A 81 15.81 -11.42 10.40
CA MET A 81 15.38 -10.96 9.08
C MET A 81 13.87 -10.82 8.95
N LYS A 82 13.10 -11.19 9.99
CA LYS A 82 11.63 -11.10 10.00
C LYS A 82 11.11 -9.86 10.73
N PRO A 83 9.89 -9.39 10.39
CA PRO A 83 9.26 -8.28 11.10
C PRO A 83 9.15 -8.57 12.60
N GLY A 84 9.20 -7.52 13.42
CA GLY A 84 9.05 -7.64 14.87
C GLY A 84 10.30 -8.11 15.62
N PHE A 85 11.43 -8.31 14.94
CA PHE A 85 12.66 -8.78 15.61
C PHE A 85 13.13 -7.84 16.73
N LEU A 86 13.44 -8.44 17.86
CA LEU A 86 14.09 -7.86 19.02
C LEU A 86 15.20 -8.82 19.47
N PRO A 87 16.38 -8.33 19.87
CA PRO A 87 17.45 -9.18 20.38
C PRO A 87 16.97 -10.07 21.53
N SER A 88 17.37 -11.34 21.53
CA SER A 88 16.94 -12.34 22.52
C SER A 88 17.14 -11.86 23.96
N ALA A 89 18.29 -11.24 24.26
CA ALA A 89 18.61 -10.67 25.57
C ALA A 89 17.57 -9.64 26.04
N LYS A 90 17.04 -8.81 25.13
CA LYS A 90 16.05 -7.78 25.42
C LYS A 90 14.62 -8.34 25.42
N PHE A 91 14.34 -9.31 24.56
CA PHE A 91 13.03 -9.96 24.51
C PHE A 91 12.76 -10.77 25.78
N LYS A 92 13.74 -11.54 26.25
CA LYS A 92 13.61 -12.37 27.46
C LYS A 92 13.63 -11.56 28.76
N SER A 93 14.18 -10.35 28.74
CA SER A 93 14.29 -9.51 29.94
C SER A 93 13.01 -8.72 30.25
N LEU A 94 12.02 -8.73 29.35
CA LEU A 94 10.82 -7.91 29.45
C LEU A 94 9.58 -8.79 29.63
N SER A 95 8.68 -8.35 30.49
CA SER A 95 7.33 -8.92 30.62
C SER A 95 6.44 -8.51 29.43
N GLU A 96 5.29 -9.19 29.24
CA GLU A 96 4.34 -8.86 28.17
C GLU A 96 3.84 -7.41 28.25
N ASP A 97 3.59 -6.90 29.45
CA ASP A 97 3.15 -5.52 29.68
C ASP A 97 4.23 -4.51 29.24
N GLU A 98 5.49 -4.80 29.53
CA GLU A 98 6.62 -3.95 29.13
C GLU A 98 6.88 -4.02 27.62
N LEU A 99 6.66 -5.18 27.00
CA LEU A 99 6.79 -5.37 25.55
C LEU A 99 5.83 -4.48 24.75
N SER A 100 4.66 -4.12 25.31
CA SER A 100 3.65 -3.27 24.64
C SER A 100 4.20 -1.87 24.29
N GLY A 101 5.15 -1.37 25.07
CA GLY A 101 5.84 -0.09 24.83
C GLY A 101 7.06 -0.18 23.91
N VAL A 102 7.41 -1.37 23.41
CA VAL A 102 8.69 -1.60 22.73
C VAL A 102 8.58 -1.50 21.22
N LYS A 103 9.60 -0.89 20.62
CA LYS A 103 9.83 -0.86 19.17
C LYS A 103 10.82 -1.95 18.79
N CYS A 104 10.50 -2.70 17.73
CA CYS A 104 11.41 -3.68 17.13
C CYS A 104 12.65 -2.99 16.54
N GLN A 105 13.71 -3.77 16.28
CA GLN A 105 14.98 -3.26 15.77
C GLN A 105 14.80 -2.44 14.48
N ARG A 106 13.93 -2.89 13.56
CA ARG A 106 13.60 -2.13 12.34
C ARG A 106 13.05 -0.76 12.64
N CYS A 107 12.07 -0.67 13.54
CA CYS A 107 11.46 0.60 13.90
C CYS A 107 12.46 1.54 14.57
N VAL A 108 13.30 1.04 15.48
CA VAL A 108 14.34 1.84 16.15
C VAL A 108 15.36 2.37 15.14
N LEU A 109 15.86 1.53 14.23
CA LEU A 109 16.82 1.94 13.21
C LEU A 109 16.23 2.96 12.23
N LEU A 110 14.96 2.78 11.86
CA LEU A 110 14.27 3.73 11.00
C LEU A 110 14.02 5.07 11.70
N THR A 111 13.55 5.07 12.96
CA THR A 111 13.20 6.31 13.67
C THR A 111 14.44 7.09 14.13
N ASN A 112 15.41 6.39 14.72
CA ASN A 112 16.55 7.00 15.41
C ASN A 112 17.75 7.21 14.49
N HIS A 113 17.95 6.32 13.51
CA HIS A 113 19.14 6.33 12.65
C HIS A 113 18.82 6.61 11.18
N LYS A 114 17.53 6.69 10.80
CA LYS A 114 17.07 6.86 9.41
C LYS A 114 17.58 5.75 8.49
N ILE A 115 17.77 4.55 9.03
CA ILE A 115 18.21 3.37 8.28
C ILE A 115 17.00 2.48 8.01
N ALA A 116 16.70 2.24 6.74
CA ALA A 116 15.69 1.28 6.32
C ALA A 116 16.29 -0.14 6.31
N LEU A 117 15.61 -1.08 6.96
CA LEU A 117 15.97 -2.50 6.92
C LEU A 117 15.19 -3.21 5.83
N ASP A 118 15.89 -4.04 5.05
CA ASP A 118 15.29 -4.98 4.14
C ASP A 118 14.90 -6.25 4.91
N VAL A 119 13.61 -6.34 5.24
CA VAL A 119 13.02 -7.45 5.98
C VAL A 119 12.30 -8.34 4.98
N GLN A 120 12.58 -9.64 5.04
CA GLN A 120 12.00 -10.59 4.09
C GLN A 120 10.58 -10.94 4.50
N VAL A 121 9.61 -10.56 3.68
CA VAL A 121 8.25 -11.08 3.74
C VAL A 121 8.06 -11.94 2.50
N SER A 122 7.81 -13.23 2.70
CA SER A 122 7.56 -14.14 1.58
C SER A 122 6.26 -13.76 0.86
N ARG A 123 6.21 -14.00 -0.45
CA ARG A 123 4.96 -13.79 -1.22
C ARG A 123 3.82 -14.64 -0.71
N ASP A 124 4.11 -15.87 -0.27
CA ASP A 124 3.10 -16.82 0.22
C ASP A 124 2.34 -16.27 1.42
N HIS A 125 3.02 -15.54 2.31
CA HIS A 125 2.38 -14.93 3.47
C HIS A 125 1.34 -13.87 3.08
N TYR A 126 1.55 -13.12 1.98
CA TYR A 126 0.54 -12.19 1.48
C TYR A 126 -0.70 -12.92 0.97
N VAL A 127 -0.52 -14.06 0.29
CA VAL A 127 -1.64 -14.87 -0.19
C VAL A 127 -2.43 -15.41 1.00
N GLU A 128 -1.77 -15.91 2.04
CA GLU A 128 -2.40 -16.38 3.27
C GLU A 128 -3.25 -15.30 3.95
N VAL A 129 -2.74 -14.07 4.03
CA VAL A 129 -3.45 -12.94 4.66
C VAL A 129 -4.66 -12.50 3.83
N LEU A 130 -4.56 -12.54 2.50
CA LEU A 130 -5.63 -12.08 1.60
C LEU A 130 -6.66 -13.17 1.27
N ALA A 131 -6.30 -14.44 1.33
CA ALA A 131 -7.18 -15.56 0.98
C ALA A 131 -8.54 -15.54 1.71
N PRO A 132 -8.62 -15.23 3.03
CA PRO A 132 -9.91 -15.14 3.73
C PRO A 132 -10.84 -14.05 3.19
N LEU A 133 -10.31 -13.01 2.52
CA LEU A 133 -11.13 -11.95 1.94
C LEU A 133 -11.99 -12.44 0.78
N LYS A 134 -11.54 -13.48 0.06
CA LYS A 134 -12.26 -14.08 -1.05
C LYS A 134 -13.61 -14.66 -0.63
N GLU A 135 -13.65 -15.27 0.54
CA GLU A 135 -14.84 -15.93 1.08
C GLU A 135 -15.89 -14.94 1.61
N LYS A 136 -15.48 -13.71 1.95
CA LYS A 136 -16.39 -12.66 2.46
C LYS A 136 -17.27 -12.12 1.35
N LYS A 137 -18.56 -12.44 1.35
CA LYS A 137 -19.51 -11.99 0.32
C LYS A 137 -19.61 -10.46 0.23
N ASN A 138 -19.69 -9.77 1.37
CA ASN A 138 -19.81 -8.32 1.44
C ASN A 138 -18.54 -7.72 2.04
N ALA A 139 -17.60 -7.32 1.19
CA ALA A 139 -16.40 -6.62 1.63
C ALA A 139 -16.11 -5.43 0.71
N LEU A 140 -15.83 -4.29 1.34
CA LEU A 140 -15.24 -3.13 0.71
C LEU A 140 -13.73 -3.19 0.88
N ILE A 141 -13.01 -3.15 -0.23
CA ILE A 141 -11.55 -3.11 -0.25
C ILE A 141 -11.12 -1.67 -0.47
N ILE A 142 -10.33 -1.14 0.46
CA ILE A 142 -9.70 0.18 0.31
C ILE A 142 -8.24 -0.06 -0.05
N LEU A 143 -7.89 0.22 -1.30
CA LEU A 143 -6.51 0.12 -1.80
C LEU A 143 -5.79 1.44 -1.58
N MET A 144 -4.97 1.49 -0.54
CA MET A 144 -4.15 2.65 -0.22
C MET A 144 -2.83 2.61 -0.98
N VAL A 145 -2.60 3.61 -1.83
CA VAL A 145 -1.45 3.74 -2.71
C VAL A 145 -0.56 4.89 -2.24
N ASP A 146 0.74 4.65 -2.07
CA ASP A 146 1.70 5.72 -1.76
C ASP A 146 2.08 6.46 -3.05
N LEU A 147 1.70 7.73 -3.17
CA LEU A 147 1.95 8.53 -4.37
C LEU A 147 3.43 8.76 -4.65
N LEU A 148 4.30 8.69 -3.64
CA LEU A 148 5.75 8.84 -3.85
C LEU A 148 6.43 7.57 -4.37
N ASP A 149 5.80 6.41 -4.18
CA ASP A 149 6.28 5.13 -4.69
C ASP A 149 5.31 4.55 -5.74
N PHE A 150 4.52 5.43 -6.37
CA PHE A 150 3.62 5.07 -7.45
C PHE A 150 4.43 4.81 -8.74
N PRO A 151 4.13 3.75 -9.53
CA PRO A 151 3.00 2.81 -9.40
C PRO A 151 3.31 1.52 -8.61
N CYS A 152 4.47 1.41 -7.97
CA CYS A 152 4.95 0.17 -7.33
C CYS A 152 4.07 -0.32 -6.17
N SER A 153 3.29 0.58 -5.57
CA SER A 153 2.33 0.26 -4.50
C SER A 153 1.06 -0.45 -4.99
N ILE A 154 0.82 -0.57 -6.30
CA ILE A 154 -0.36 -1.23 -6.85
C ILE A 154 -0.03 -2.71 -7.10
N PHE A 155 -0.73 -3.59 -6.41
CA PHE A 155 -0.54 -5.03 -6.56
C PHE A 155 -1.26 -5.55 -7.81
N THR A 156 -0.48 -6.07 -8.76
CA THR A 156 -1.01 -6.71 -9.97
C THR A 156 -1.86 -7.93 -9.64
N ASN A 157 -3.01 -8.08 -10.30
CA ASN A 157 -3.93 -9.21 -10.12
C ASN A 157 -4.49 -9.37 -8.70
N LEU A 158 -4.62 -8.28 -7.93
CA LEU A 158 -5.21 -8.31 -6.59
C LEU A 158 -6.59 -9.00 -6.57
N LEU A 159 -7.40 -8.79 -7.61
CA LEU A 159 -8.75 -9.35 -7.72
C LEU A 159 -8.78 -10.88 -7.79
N ASP A 160 -7.71 -11.53 -8.25
CA ASP A 160 -7.64 -12.99 -8.27
C ASP A 160 -7.52 -13.55 -6.83
N LEU A 161 -6.88 -12.78 -5.94
CA LEU A 161 -6.72 -13.09 -4.52
C LEU A 161 -7.96 -12.73 -3.71
N VAL A 162 -8.51 -11.52 -3.87
CA VAL A 162 -9.61 -11.03 -3.03
C VAL A 162 -11.01 -11.31 -3.58
N GLY A 163 -11.13 -11.71 -4.85
CA GLY A 163 -12.40 -11.91 -5.54
C GLY A 163 -12.77 -10.75 -6.48
N LYS A 164 -13.35 -11.10 -7.63
CA LYS A 164 -13.74 -10.13 -8.68
C LYS A 164 -15.07 -9.42 -8.42
N ASP A 165 -15.77 -9.82 -7.36
CA ASP A 165 -17.07 -9.31 -6.94
C ASP A 165 -16.96 -8.19 -5.88
N LYS A 166 -15.76 -7.92 -5.38
CA LYS A 166 -15.52 -6.94 -4.30
C LYS A 166 -15.55 -5.50 -4.82
N TRP A 167 -16.05 -4.60 -3.99
CA TRP A 167 -15.97 -3.17 -4.27
C TRP A 167 -14.59 -2.66 -3.90
N LEU A 168 -13.99 -1.85 -4.78
CA LEU A 168 -12.67 -1.31 -4.63
C LEU A 168 -12.73 0.22 -4.59
N VAL A 169 -12.17 0.81 -3.54
CA VAL A 169 -11.92 2.26 -3.46
C VAL A 169 -10.41 2.45 -3.46
N VAL A 170 -9.90 3.22 -4.41
CA VAL A 170 -8.46 3.48 -4.55
C VAL A 170 -8.14 4.83 -3.93
N VAL A 171 -7.17 4.86 -3.03
CA VAL A 171 -6.84 6.04 -2.23
C VAL A 171 -5.37 6.36 -2.40
N GLY A 172 -5.06 7.43 -3.13
CA GLY A 172 -3.71 7.96 -3.31
C GLY A 172 -3.28 8.78 -2.10
N ASN A 173 -2.44 8.23 -1.23
CA ASN A 173 -1.94 8.89 -0.03
C ASN A 173 -0.64 9.68 -0.28
N LYS A 174 -0.36 10.65 0.60
CA LYS A 174 0.79 11.58 0.57
C LYS A 174 0.72 12.60 -0.57
N PHE A 175 -0.48 13.02 -0.93
CA PHE A 175 -0.68 14.03 -1.97
C PHE A 175 0.01 15.36 -1.63
N ASP A 176 0.18 15.68 -0.34
CA ASP A 176 0.90 16.86 0.15
C ASP A 176 2.37 16.93 -0.30
N LEU A 177 2.95 15.82 -0.74
CA LEU A 177 4.35 15.74 -1.17
C LEU A 177 4.51 15.91 -2.69
N LEU A 178 3.41 15.95 -3.45
CA LEU A 178 3.46 16.20 -4.89
C LEU A 178 3.47 17.72 -5.16
N PRO A 179 4.41 18.22 -5.97
CA PRO A 179 4.41 19.63 -6.35
C PRO A 179 3.24 19.90 -7.31
N PRO A 180 2.49 21.00 -7.12
CA PRO A 180 1.47 21.39 -8.08
C PRO A 180 2.12 21.79 -9.41
N ASP A 181 1.68 21.17 -10.50
CA ASP A 181 2.22 21.37 -11.85
C ASP A 181 1.22 22.11 -12.79
N GLY A 182 0.07 22.55 -12.28
CA GLY A 182 -0.91 23.39 -13.00
C GLY A 182 -2.34 23.27 -12.48
N SER A 183 -3.29 23.93 -13.14
CA SER A 183 -4.70 24.06 -12.72
C SER A 183 -5.57 22.79 -12.81
N GLY A 184 -4.96 21.61 -12.94
CA GLY A 184 -5.66 20.32 -13.01
C GLY A 184 -4.83 19.17 -12.47
N TYR A 185 -3.80 19.45 -11.66
CA TYR A 185 -2.86 18.45 -11.17
C TYR A 185 -3.53 17.36 -10.34
N THR A 186 -4.53 17.72 -9.53
CA THR A 186 -5.35 16.77 -8.75
C THR A 186 -6.04 15.78 -9.67
N ARG A 187 -6.84 16.26 -10.63
CA ARG A 187 -7.59 15.40 -11.55
C ARG A 187 -6.66 14.52 -12.39
N ARG A 188 -5.57 15.08 -12.94
CA ARG A 188 -4.57 14.29 -13.66
C ARG A 188 -3.95 13.18 -12.81
N THR A 189 -3.73 13.45 -11.53
CA THR A 189 -3.15 12.46 -10.60
C THR A 189 -4.17 11.35 -10.31
N GLU A 190 -5.45 11.69 -10.13
CA GLU A 190 -6.54 10.72 -9.99
C GLU A 190 -6.71 9.87 -11.25
N ASP A 191 -6.74 10.50 -12.42
CA ASP A 191 -6.84 9.82 -13.72
C ASP A 191 -5.66 8.86 -13.91
N GLU A 192 -4.43 9.29 -13.63
CA GLU A 192 -3.25 8.43 -13.76
C GLU A 192 -3.25 7.27 -12.74
N LEU A 193 -3.72 7.52 -11.51
CA LEU A 193 -3.90 6.50 -10.49
C LEU A 193 -4.94 5.45 -10.92
N PHE A 194 -6.05 5.90 -11.49
CA PHE A 194 -7.08 5.05 -12.06
C PHE A 194 -6.52 4.22 -13.23
N MET A 195 -5.84 4.86 -14.18
CA MET A 195 -5.22 4.19 -15.32
C MET A 195 -4.17 3.16 -14.90
N ALA A 196 -3.38 3.42 -13.87
CA ALA A 196 -2.44 2.44 -13.34
C ALA A 196 -3.15 1.24 -12.70
N CYS A 197 -4.30 1.44 -12.05
CA CYS A 197 -5.14 0.34 -11.57
C CYS A 197 -5.67 -0.51 -12.73
N LEU A 198 -6.08 0.12 -13.83
CA LEU A 198 -6.49 -0.61 -15.04
C LEU A 198 -5.32 -1.46 -15.57
N ARG A 199 -4.14 -0.85 -15.73
CA ARG A 199 -2.92 -1.55 -16.18
C ARG A 199 -2.49 -2.70 -15.27
N ALA A 200 -2.81 -2.63 -13.98
CA ALA A 200 -2.55 -3.67 -13.00
C ALA A 200 -3.61 -4.79 -12.97
N GLY A 201 -4.64 -4.72 -13.81
CA GLY A 201 -5.71 -5.73 -13.90
C GLY A 201 -6.82 -5.57 -12.87
N LEU A 202 -7.03 -4.35 -12.33
CA LEU A 202 -8.02 -4.11 -11.27
C LEU A 202 -9.42 -3.75 -11.80
N HIS A 203 -9.81 -4.17 -13.02
CA HIS A 203 -10.99 -3.61 -13.72
C HIS A 203 -11.97 -4.62 -14.32
N ASP A 204 -11.89 -5.90 -13.96
CA ASP A 204 -12.68 -6.96 -14.62
C ASP A 204 -14.21 -6.78 -14.57
N ASN A 205 -14.77 -6.04 -13.61
CA ASN A 205 -16.23 -5.98 -13.38
C ASN A 205 -16.76 -4.60 -12.90
N LYS A 206 -16.13 -3.47 -13.28
CA LYS A 206 -16.48 -2.13 -12.70
C LYS A 206 -16.45 -2.16 -11.16
N ASN A 207 -15.49 -2.88 -10.63
CA ASN A 207 -15.24 -3.09 -9.21
C ASN A 207 -14.68 -1.82 -8.54
N ILE A 208 -13.92 -1.00 -9.29
CA ILE A 208 -13.50 0.33 -8.83
C ILE A 208 -14.74 1.22 -8.73
N LYS A 209 -15.08 1.62 -7.51
CA LYS A 209 -16.22 2.48 -7.22
C LYS A 209 -15.84 3.94 -7.08
N HIS A 210 -14.64 4.20 -6.58
CA HIS A 210 -14.16 5.56 -6.34
C HIS A 210 -12.62 5.60 -6.34
N VAL A 211 -12.07 6.72 -6.80
CA VAL A 211 -10.64 7.04 -6.74
C VAL A 211 -10.52 8.43 -6.14
N CYS A 212 -9.69 8.60 -5.11
CA CYS A 212 -9.44 9.90 -4.52
C CYS A 212 -8.02 10.04 -4.00
N LEU A 213 -7.63 11.29 -3.78
CA LEU A 213 -6.33 11.64 -3.21
C LEU A 213 -6.49 12.16 -1.79
N ILE A 214 -5.62 11.71 -0.90
CA ILE A 214 -5.58 12.15 0.48
C ILE A 214 -4.16 12.51 0.91
N SER A 215 -4.08 13.28 1.99
CA SER A 215 -2.89 13.31 2.84
C SER A 215 -3.30 12.94 4.25
N ALA A 216 -2.95 11.72 4.68
CA ALA A 216 -3.16 11.29 6.05
C ALA A 216 -2.39 12.15 7.08
N LYS A 217 -1.36 12.89 6.63
CA LYS A 217 -0.56 13.78 7.49
C LYS A 217 -1.24 15.13 7.71
N THR A 218 -1.80 15.73 6.67
CA THR A 218 -2.43 17.05 6.75
C THR A 218 -3.93 16.99 7.00
N GLY A 219 -4.55 15.82 6.79
CA GLY A 219 -5.99 15.62 6.82
C GLY A 219 -6.71 15.91 5.50
N TYR A 220 -5.97 16.37 4.46
CA TYR A 220 -6.56 16.64 3.15
C TYR A 220 -7.26 15.40 2.58
N GLY A 221 -8.49 15.58 2.07
CA GLY A 221 -9.28 14.54 1.40
C GLY A 221 -9.84 13.44 2.33
N VAL A 222 -9.46 13.40 3.61
CA VAL A 222 -9.86 12.33 4.53
C VAL A 222 -11.35 12.41 4.87
N GLU A 223 -11.88 13.60 5.16
CA GLU A 223 -13.31 13.78 5.45
C GLU A 223 -14.20 13.45 4.25
N ALA A 224 -13.76 13.84 3.05
CA ALA A 224 -14.44 13.51 1.80
C ALA A 224 -14.47 12.00 1.57
N LEU A 225 -13.33 11.31 1.76
CA LEU A 225 -13.25 9.85 1.68
C LEU A 225 -14.19 9.16 2.67
N ILE A 226 -14.26 9.63 3.92
CA ILE A 226 -15.15 9.05 4.93
C ILE A 226 -16.61 9.22 4.50
N THR A 227 -16.97 10.43 4.05
CA THR A 227 -18.32 10.75 3.59
C THR A 227 -18.70 9.85 2.42
N GLU A 228 -17.82 9.72 1.43
CA GLU A 228 -18.03 8.91 0.23
C GLU A 228 -18.21 7.42 0.57
N ILE A 229 -17.36 6.87 1.44
CA ILE A 229 -17.51 5.49 1.91
C ILE A 229 -18.84 5.29 2.63
N GLN A 230 -19.25 6.23 3.49
CA GLN A 230 -20.51 6.13 4.23
C GLN A 230 -21.72 6.23 3.29
N THR A 231 -21.68 7.09 2.28
CA THR A 231 -22.75 7.24 1.29
C THR A 231 -22.85 5.99 0.40
N MET A 232 -21.73 5.50 -0.13
CA MET A 232 -21.71 4.34 -1.04
C MET A 232 -22.01 3.02 -0.32
N TRP A 233 -21.38 2.77 0.84
CA TRP A 233 -21.40 1.47 1.50
C TRP A 233 -22.36 1.42 2.71
N GLY A 234 -22.61 2.57 3.36
CA GLY A 234 -23.40 2.65 4.58
C GLY A 234 -22.89 1.72 5.68
N TYR A 235 -23.81 0.98 6.30
CA TYR A 235 -23.55 -0.02 7.35
C TYR A 235 -23.67 -1.47 6.85
N ARG A 236 -23.36 -1.75 5.57
CA ARG A 236 -23.54 -3.10 4.97
C ARG A 236 -22.42 -4.11 5.27
N GLY A 237 -21.57 -3.80 6.25
CA GLY A 237 -20.42 -4.61 6.70
C GLY A 237 -20.69 -5.38 7.99
#